data_AF-A0A6N8THU5-F1
#
_entry.id   AF-A0A6N8THU5-F1
#
_cell.length_a   1.000
_cell.length_b   1.000
_cell.length_c   1.000
_cell.angle_alpha   90.00
_cell.angle_beta   90.00
_cell.angle_gamma   90.00
#
_symmetry.space_group_name_H-M   'P 1'
#
loop_
_entity.id
_entity.type
_entity.pdbx_description
1 polymer ?
#
loop_
_entity_poly.entity_id
_entity_poly.type
_entity_poly.pdbx_seq_one_letter_code
_entity_poly.pdbx_strand_id
1 'polypeptide(L)'
;MRKLLLLCLFSAFSGTALAEDSWQNDVTWSMQDTGPADCNAAYAQLGVDACLGQGNRACVMEHAVQAAEEGKCQRAFRLTSMTQCHNGAAQARLLAAGFRAVCAYIKN
;
A
#
# COMPACT_ATOMS: atom_id res chain seq x y z
N MET A 1 -56.88 31.64 -8.86
CA MET A 1 -56.05 31.55 -7.64
C MET A 1 -54.83 30.68 -7.95
N ARG A 2 -53.68 31.03 -7.38
CA ARG A 2 -52.31 30.64 -7.75
C ARG A 2 -51.93 29.22 -7.28
N LYS A 3 -51.11 28.55 -8.12
CA LYS A 3 -49.97 27.65 -7.80
C LYS A 3 -50.34 26.32 -7.11
N LEU A 4 -49.81 25.18 -7.55
CA LEU A 4 -48.42 24.78 -7.28
C LEU A 4 -47.90 23.84 -8.39
N LEU A 5 -46.84 24.28 -9.07
CA LEU A 5 -45.94 23.37 -9.77
C LEU A 5 -45.15 22.57 -8.73
N LEU A 6 -45.24 21.24 -8.76
CA LEU A 6 -44.27 20.37 -8.09
C LEU A 6 -43.00 20.36 -8.93
N LEU A 7 -41.95 21.07 -8.47
CA LEU A 7 -40.60 20.88 -8.98
C LEU A 7 -40.04 19.57 -8.41
N CYS A 8 -39.88 18.55 -9.26
CA CYS A 8 -39.00 17.43 -8.97
C CYS A 8 -37.54 17.94 -9.02
N LEU A 9 -36.99 18.25 -7.84
CA LEU A 9 -35.56 18.48 -7.67
C LEU A 9 -34.85 17.12 -7.73
N PHE A 10 -34.36 16.76 -8.93
CA PHE A 10 -33.31 15.76 -9.07
C PHE A 10 -32.01 16.38 -8.55
N SER A 11 -31.73 16.18 -7.27
CA SER A 11 -30.41 16.42 -6.72
C SER A 11 -29.44 15.38 -7.30
N ALA A 12 -28.75 15.75 -8.38
CA ALA A 12 -27.57 15.02 -8.83
C ALA A 12 -26.50 15.15 -7.74
N PHE A 13 -26.40 14.14 -6.88
CA PHE A 13 -25.30 14.02 -5.94
C PHE A 13 -24.05 13.66 -6.75
N SER A 14 -23.32 14.67 -7.19
CA SER A 14 -21.94 14.49 -7.67
C SER A 14 -21.07 14.15 -6.48
N GLY A 15 -21.14 12.90 -6.03
CA GLY A 15 -20.16 12.35 -5.11
C GLY A 15 -18.84 12.22 -5.85
N THR A 16 -17.95 13.20 -5.71
CA THR A 16 -16.51 12.95 -5.92
C THR A 16 -16.10 11.91 -4.90
N ALA A 17 -15.98 10.65 -5.34
CA ALA A 17 -15.30 9.64 -4.56
C ALA A 17 -13.88 10.15 -4.30
N LEU A 18 -13.61 10.62 -3.08
CA LEU A 18 -12.26 10.68 -2.58
C LEU A 18 -11.76 9.25 -2.68
N ALA A 19 -10.77 8.99 -3.53
CA ALA A 19 -10.15 7.68 -3.60
C ALA A 19 -9.68 7.35 -2.18
N GLU A 20 -10.36 6.39 -1.54
CA GLU A 20 -9.97 5.92 -0.22
C GLU A 20 -8.54 5.40 -0.32
N ASP A 21 -7.64 5.87 0.56
CA ASP A 21 -6.27 5.37 0.63
C ASP A 21 -6.34 3.86 0.93
N SER A 22 -6.16 3.06 -0.12
CA SER A 22 -6.22 1.61 -0.04
C SER A 22 -4.84 1.03 0.27
N TRP A 23 -4.80 -0.13 0.92
CA TRP A 23 -3.53 -0.83 1.15
C TRP A 23 -2.84 -1.18 -0.18
N GLN A 24 -3.59 -1.38 -1.28
CA GLN A 24 -3.02 -1.60 -2.60
C GLN A 24 -2.23 -0.37 -3.06
N ASN A 25 -2.78 0.85 -2.89
CA ASN A 25 -2.07 2.08 -3.24
C ASN A 25 -0.78 2.23 -2.42
N ASP A 26 -0.80 1.91 -1.13
CA ASP A 26 0.39 1.93 -0.27
C ASP A 26 1.50 0.98 -0.80
N VAL A 27 1.10 -0.20 -1.27
CA VAL A 27 2.00 -1.19 -1.89
C VAL A 27 2.53 -0.70 -3.24
N THR A 28 1.66 -0.25 -4.15
CA THR A 28 2.05 0.24 -5.48
C THR A 28 3.01 1.42 -5.37
N TRP A 29 2.74 2.34 -4.44
CA TRP A 29 3.64 3.45 -4.16
C TRP A 29 5.02 2.93 -3.70
N SER A 30 5.05 1.98 -2.77
CA SER A 30 6.31 1.40 -2.26
C SER A 30 7.16 0.75 -3.35
N MET A 31 6.52 0.15 -4.36
CA MET A 31 7.20 -0.51 -5.48
C MET A 31 7.97 0.47 -6.37
N GLN A 32 7.58 1.75 -6.37
CA GLN A 32 8.16 2.78 -7.23
C GLN A 32 8.97 3.82 -6.44
N ASP A 33 8.83 3.82 -5.12
CA ASP A 33 9.47 4.82 -4.27
C ASP A 33 10.95 4.50 -4.01
N THR A 34 11.79 5.45 -4.40
CA THR A 34 13.25 5.43 -4.18
C THR A 34 13.70 6.50 -3.17
N GLY A 35 12.74 7.06 -2.43
CA GLY A 35 12.99 8.05 -1.39
C GLY A 35 13.88 7.54 -0.26
N PRO A 36 14.18 8.38 0.75
CA PRO A 36 15.07 8.01 1.86
C PRO A 36 14.64 6.72 2.53
N ALA A 37 15.58 5.85 2.93
CA ALA A 37 15.26 4.67 3.72
C ALA A 37 14.76 5.07 5.11
N ASP A 38 13.58 4.60 5.48
CA ASP A 38 13.11 4.67 6.87
C ASP A 38 13.52 3.43 7.62
N CYS A 39 13.74 3.57 8.92
CA CYS A 39 13.96 2.42 9.79
C CYS A 39 15.12 1.54 9.32
N ASN A 40 16.27 2.15 9.01
CA ASN A 40 17.47 1.50 8.47
C ASN A 40 17.86 0.20 9.19
N ALA A 41 17.67 0.12 10.51
CA ALA A 41 17.95 -1.10 11.27
C ALA A 41 17.14 -2.32 10.79
N ALA A 42 15.91 -2.11 10.29
CA ALA A 42 15.03 -3.16 9.80
C ALA A 42 15.53 -3.80 8.49
N TYR A 43 16.29 -3.05 7.66
CA TYR A 43 16.86 -3.58 6.41
C TYR A 43 17.83 -4.73 6.71
N ALA A 44 18.76 -4.52 7.65
CA ALA A 44 19.68 -5.56 8.08
C ALA A 44 18.96 -6.71 8.78
N GLN A 45 17.99 -6.43 9.65
CA GLN A 45 17.21 -7.45 10.36
C GLN A 45 16.42 -8.38 9.41
N LEU A 46 15.97 -7.85 8.26
CA LEU A 46 15.21 -8.61 7.27
C LEU A 46 16.10 -9.20 6.15
N GLY A 47 17.41 -8.92 6.18
CA GLY A 47 18.40 -9.40 5.22
C GLY A 47 18.26 -8.77 3.84
N VAL A 48 18.02 -7.46 3.81
CA VAL A 48 17.89 -6.62 2.59
C VAL A 48 18.72 -5.34 2.71
N ASP A 49 19.83 -5.39 3.45
CA ASP A 49 20.77 -4.29 3.66
C ASP A 49 21.36 -3.76 2.35
N ALA A 50 21.51 -4.63 1.35
CA ALA A 50 21.95 -4.24 0.00
C ALA A 50 21.05 -3.17 -0.66
N CYS A 51 19.78 -3.06 -0.25
CA CYS A 51 18.86 -2.05 -0.77
C CYS A 51 19.13 -0.62 -0.26
N LEU A 52 19.90 -0.47 0.83
CA LEU A 52 20.22 0.86 1.37
C LEU A 52 21.07 1.66 0.38
N GLY A 53 20.55 2.78 -0.09
CA GLY A 53 21.17 3.61 -1.13
C GLY A 53 21.03 3.04 -2.55
N GLN A 54 20.37 1.89 -2.72
CA GLN A 54 20.10 1.25 -4.01
C GLN A 54 18.59 1.11 -4.21
N GLY A 55 17.89 2.25 -4.36
CA GLY A 55 16.44 2.27 -4.56
C GLY A 55 15.59 2.06 -3.31
N ASN A 56 16.19 1.76 -2.15
CA ASN A 56 15.55 1.73 -0.83
C ASN A 56 14.25 0.89 -0.80
N ARG A 57 13.06 1.52 -0.81
CA ARG A 57 11.77 0.81 -0.69
C ARG A 57 11.46 -0.01 -1.93
N ALA A 58 11.70 0.54 -3.13
CA ALA A 58 11.50 -0.19 -4.38
C ALA A 58 12.31 -1.50 -4.42
N CYS A 59 13.60 -1.45 -4.04
CA CYS A 59 14.43 -2.65 -3.94
C CYS A 59 13.91 -3.65 -2.89
N VAL A 60 13.44 -3.17 -1.72
CA VAL A 60 12.80 -4.06 -0.72
C VAL A 60 11.55 -4.73 -1.28
N MET A 61 10.77 -4.02 -2.10
CA MET A 61 9.60 -4.58 -2.76
C MET A 61 9.96 -5.64 -3.79
N GLU A 62 11.07 -5.51 -4.53
CA GLU A 62 11.56 -6.59 -5.41
C GLU A 62 11.84 -7.88 -4.63
N HIS A 63 12.48 -7.78 -3.46
CA HIS A 63 12.66 -8.93 -2.57
C HIS A 63 11.34 -9.45 -1.99
N ALA A 64 10.34 -8.58 -1.78
CA ALA A 64 9.01 -8.98 -1.34
C ALA A 64 8.29 -9.77 -2.43
N VAL A 65 8.37 -9.33 -3.69
CA VAL A 65 7.85 -10.04 -4.87
C VAL A 65 8.50 -11.42 -4.98
N GLN A 66 9.83 -11.50 -4.95
CA GLN A 66 10.55 -12.77 -4.99
C GLN A 66 10.11 -13.71 -3.86
N ALA A 67 10.02 -13.21 -2.63
CA ALA A 67 9.55 -14.01 -1.50
C ALA A 67 8.09 -14.49 -1.71
N ALA A 68 7.25 -13.68 -2.35
CA ALA A 68 5.89 -14.06 -2.67
C ALA A 68 5.85 -15.17 -3.73
N GLU A 69 6.62 -15.04 -4.81
CA GLU A 69 6.77 -16.06 -5.87
C GLU A 69 7.24 -17.41 -5.30
N GLU A 70 8.17 -17.40 -4.35
CA GLU A 70 8.65 -18.59 -3.62
C GLU A 70 7.63 -19.15 -2.59
N GLY A 71 6.44 -18.58 -2.49
CA GLY A 71 5.40 -18.99 -1.55
C GLY A 71 5.64 -18.53 -0.10
N LYS A 72 6.68 -17.73 0.16
CA LYS A 72 7.08 -17.23 1.49
C LYS A 72 6.25 -15.98 1.86
N CYS A 73 4.93 -16.08 1.84
CA CYS A 73 4.03 -14.93 2.01
C CYS A 73 4.20 -14.15 3.31
N GLN A 74 4.59 -14.80 4.42
CA GLN A 74 4.90 -14.08 5.66
C GLN A 74 6.16 -13.22 5.53
N ARG A 75 7.19 -13.71 4.83
CA ARG A 75 8.39 -12.92 4.54
C ARG A 75 8.04 -11.74 3.63
N ALA A 76 7.29 -12.02 2.57
CA ALA A 76 6.84 -11.00 1.62
C ALA A 76 6.06 -9.87 2.35
N PHE A 77 5.11 -10.24 3.20
CA PHE A 77 4.35 -9.27 3.99
C PHE A 77 5.22 -8.46 4.96
N ARG A 78 6.20 -9.07 5.65
CA ARG A 78 7.10 -8.32 6.54
C ARG A 78 7.94 -7.30 5.77
N LEU A 79 8.43 -7.67 4.59
CA LEU A 79 9.19 -6.76 3.72
C LEU A 79 8.30 -5.60 3.25
N THR A 80 7.10 -5.89 2.74
CA THR A 80 6.13 -4.87 2.32
C THR A 80 5.68 -3.97 3.46
N SER A 81 5.43 -4.51 4.66
CA SER A 81 5.03 -3.69 5.81
C SER A 81 6.15 -2.78 6.31
N MET A 82 7.41 -3.18 6.13
CA MET A 82 8.58 -2.39 6.52
C MET A 82 8.76 -1.15 5.64
N THR A 83 8.38 -1.18 4.37
CA THR A 83 8.46 0.00 3.49
C THR A 83 7.57 1.16 3.97
N GLN A 84 6.56 0.86 4.78
CA GLN A 84 5.62 1.82 5.37
C GLN A 84 6.04 2.30 6.77
N CYS A 85 7.31 2.16 7.17
CA CYS A 85 7.73 2.49 8.54
C CYS A 85 7.46 3.96 8.96
N HIS A 86 7.46 4.91 8.02
CA HIS A 86 7.06 6.30 8.26
C HIS A 86 5.55 6.52 8.37
N ASN A 87 4.73 5.55 7.93
CA ASN A 87 3.29 5.70 7.80
C ASN A 87 2.54 4.58 8.56
N GLY A 88 2.29 4.85 9.85
CA GLY A 88 1.57 3.90 10.71
C GLY A 88 0.14 3.59 10.24
N ALA A 89 -0.53 4.52 9.54
CA ALA A 89 -1.87 4.28 9.00
C ALA A 89 -1.82 3.28 7.83
N ALA A 90 -0.85 3.41 6.93
CA ALA A 90 -0.61 2.44 5.86
C ALA A 90 -0.25 1.06 6.42
N GLN A 91 0.61 0.99 7.45
CA GLN A 91 0.89 -0.27 8.14
C GLN A 91 -0.38 -0.90 8.73
N ALA A 92 -1.26 -0.12 9.35
CA ALA A 92 -2.52 -0.62 9.89
C ALA A 92 -3.44 -1.17 8.77
N ARG A 93 -3.52 -0.49 7.62
CA ARG A 93 -4.27 -0.99 6.45
C ARG A 93 -3.70 -2.29 5.90
N LEU A 94 -2.36 -2.40 5.79
CA LEU A 94 -1.69 -3.65 5.39
C LEU A 94 -1.97 -4.79 6.36
N LEU A 95 -1.90 -4.53 7.67
CA LEU A 95 -2.22 -5.50 8.72
C LEU A 95 -3.68 -5.95 8.65
N ALA A 96 -4.62 -5.03 8.43
CA ALA A 96 -6.03 -5.33 8.27
C ALA A 96 -6.32 -6.18 7.02
N ALA A 97 -5.63 -5.91 5.90
CA ALA A 97 -5.72 -6.72 4.68
C ALA A 97 -5.19 -8.14 4.89
N GLY A 98 -4.13 -8.27 5.69
CA GLY A 98 -3.52 -9.54 6.06
C GLY A 98 -2.54 -10.08 5.02
N PHE A 99 -1.60 -10.89 5.50
CA PHE A 99 -0.44 -11.32 4.71
C PHE A 99 -0.78 -12.08 3.42
N ARG A 100 -1.91 -12.82 3.40
CA ARG A 100 -2.32 -13.60 2.21
C ARG A 100 -2.77 -12.69 1.07
N ALA A 101 -3.55 -11.66 1.37
CA ALA A 101 -4.05 -10.73 0.36
C ALA A 101 -2.91 -9.91 -0.23
N VAL A 102 -2.05 -9.37 0.63
CA VAL A 102 -0.86 -8.62 0.20
C VAL A 102 0.07 -9.50 -0.64
N CYS A 103 0.35 -10.72 -0.18
CA CYS A 103 1.17 -11.68 -0.94
C CYS A 103 0.58 -12.02 -2.30
N ALA A 104 -0.74 -12.19 -2.41
CA ALA A 104 -1.39 -12.47 -3.69
C ALA A 104 -1.32 -11.25 -4.63
N TYR A 105 -1.44 -10.04 -4.09
CA TYR A 105 -1.39 -8.81 -4.86
C TYR A 105 -0.02 -8.56 -5.48
N ILE A 106 1.06 -8.69 -4.69
CA ILE A 106 2.42 -8.38 -5.16
C ILE A 106 3.04 -9.43 -6.09
N LYS A 107 2.39 -10.59 -6.29
CA LYS A 107 2.84 -11.58 -7.28
C LYS A 107 2.37 -11.26 -8.70
N ASN A 108 1.37 -10.39 -8.84
CA ASN A 108 0.71 -10.08 -10.10
C ASN A 108 1.22 -8.77 -10.67
#